data_AF-A0A1I8BV15-F1
#
_entry.id   AF-A0A1I8BV15-F1
#
_cell.length_a   1.000
_cell.length_b   1.000
_cell.length_c   1.000
_cell.angle_alpha   90.00
_cell.angle_beta   90.00
_cell.angle_gamma   90.00
#
_symmetry.space_group_name_H-M   'P 1'
#
loop_
_entity.id
_entity.type
_entity.pdbx_description
1 polymer ?
#
loop_
_entity_poly.entity_id
_entity_poly.type
_entity_poly.pdbx_seq_one_letter_code
_entity_poly.pdbx_strand_id
1 'polypeptide(L)'
;MHALGLHHEQARGDRNESDARHNFHRYKTLNFGIPYDFGSVMHYKPISKFNKDMNKYAIVALKHDYQNTFGQRVGPSFKDLKIINRIYCTTDYPHHALAYRSDPISINFGCEIKEYELNGGKCKNGGYPNPLENCVCRCPEGYGGDYCTDYECNC
;
A
#
# COMPACT_ATOMS: atom_id res chain seq x y z
N MET A 1 0.57 -5.07 -10.98
CA MET A 1 0.02 -5.41 -9.65
C MET A 1 -1.13 -6.41 -9.70
N HIS A 2 -1.97 -6.48 -10.75
CA HIS A 2 -2.98 -7.55 -10.84
C HIS A 2 -2.42 -8.97 -10.72
N ALA A 3 -1.28 -9.25 -11.36
CA ALA A 3 -0.59 -10.53 -11.23
C ALA A 3 -0.12 -10.85 -9.80
N LEU A 4 0.02 -9.82 -8.95
CA LEU A 4 0.33 -9.93 -7.52
C LEU A 4 -0.95 -9.98 -6.67
N GLY A 5 -2.12 -10.24 -7.26
CA GLY A 5 -3.38 -10.43 -6.55
C GLY A 5 -4.15 -9.15 -6.18
N LEU A 6 -3.70 -7.97 -6.59
CA LEU A 6 -4.40 -6.72 -6.28
C LEU A 6 -5.49 -6.44 -7.32
N HIS A 7 -6.70 -6.18 -6.83
CA HIS A 7 -7.77 -5.60 -7.65
C HIS A 7 -7.61 -4.09 -7.75
N HIS A 8 -8.39 -3.46 -8.62
CA HIS A 8 -8.42 -2.01 -8.69
C HIS A 8 -8.90 -1.39 -7.37
N GLU A 9 -8.36 -0.24 -7.01
CA GLU A 9 -8.68 0.45 -5.76
C GLU A 9 -10.16 0.84 -5.72
N GLN A 10 -10.74 1.28 -6.85
CA GLN A 10 -12.18 1.55 -6.97
C GLN A 10 -13.07 0.31 -6.96
N ALA A 11 -12.52 -0.88 -6.78
CA ALA A 11 -13.27 -2.12 -6.62
C ALA A 11 -13.30 -2.62 -5.17
N ARG A 12 -12.68 -1.90 -4.22
CA ARG A 12 -12.63 -2.30 -2.81
C ARG A 12 -14.01 -2.38 -2.15
N GLY A 13 -14.15 -3.34 -1.24
CA GLY A 13 -15.39 -3.62 -0.50
C GLY A 13 -15.85 -2.50 0.44
N ASP A 14 -14.97 -1.56 0.79
CA ASP A 14 -15.24 -0.42 1.67
C ASP A 14 -15.55 0.89 0.91
N ARG A 15 -15.65 0.87 -0.43
CA ARG A 15 -16.12 2.04 -1.19
C ARG A 15 -17.63 2.22 -1.08
N ASN A 16 -18.05 3.48 -1.12
CA ASN A 16 -19.46 3.88 -1.20
C ASN A 16 -20.05 3.68 -2.61
N GLU A 17 -21.35 3.41 -2.64
CA GLU A 17 -22.23 3.18 -3.80
C GLU A 17 -21.78 2.14 -4.83
N SER A 18 -22.64 1.13 -5.00
CA SER A 18 -22.53 0.12 -6.04
C SER A 18 -22.98 0.69 -7.38
N ASP A 19 -22.03 0.99 -8.25
CA ASP A 19 -22.31 1.18 -9.66
C ASP A 19 -22.34 -0.20 -10.33
N ALA A 20 -23.50 -0.57 -10.89
CA ALA A 20 -23.73 -1.88 -11.50
C ALA A 20 -22.98 -2.08 -12.84
N ARG A 21 -22.26 -1.07 -13.34
CA ARG A 21 -21.38 -1.21 -14.48
C ARG A 21 -20.26 -2.22 -14.17
N HIS A 22 -20.03 -3.17 -15.09
CA HIS A 22 -19.05 -4.25 -14.94
C HIS A 22 -17.67 -3.77 -14.45
N ASN A 23 -17.19 -2.64 -14.98
CA ASN A 23 -15.88 -2.06 -14.65
C ASN A 23 -15.79 -1.40 -13.26
N PHE A 24 -16.92 -1.26 -12.57
CA PHE A 24 -17.06 -0.64 -11.25
C PHE A 24 -17.62 -1.61 -10.22
N HIS A 25 -17.65 -2.90 -10.55
CA HIS A 25 -18.06 -3.95 -9.65
C HIS A 25 -17.17 -3.97 -8.41
N ARG A 26 -17.79 -4.21 -7.26
CA ARG A 26 -17.14 -4.20 -5.96
C ARG A 26 -16.84 -5.62 -5.53
N TYR A 27 -15.62 -5.89 -5.09
CA TYR A 27 -15.22 -7.18 -4.56
C TYR A 27 -15.12 -7.13 -3.03
N LYS A 28 -15.32 -8.27 -2.38
CA LYS A 28 -14.93 -8.43 -0.97
C LYS A 28 -13.41 -8.51 -0.93
N THR A 29 -12.76 -7.39 -0.60
CA THR A 29 -11.30 -7.28 -0.58
C THR A 29 -10.75 -7.40 0.84
N LEU A 30 -9.56 -7.99 0.97
CA LEU A 30 -8.79 -7.98 2.21
C LEU A 30 -7.81 -6.80 2.17
N ASN A 31 -8.16 -5.71 2.84
CA ASN A 31 -7.37 -4.47 2.81
C ASN A 31 -6.36 -4.38 3.97
N PHE A 32 -6.33 -5.40 4.84
CA PHE A 32 -5.47 -5.50 6.03
C PHE A 32 -5.59 -4.32 7.03
N GLY A 33 -6.59 -3.44 6.91
CA GLY A 33 -6.68 -2.21 7.73
C GLY A 33 -5.92 -1.02 7.13
N ILE A 34 -5.44 -1.12 5.88
CA ILE A 34 -4.90 0.01 5.14
C ILE A 34 -6.07 0.83 4.59
N PRO A 35 -6.14 2.14 4.85
CA PRO A 35 -7.24 2.99 4.38
C PRO A 35 -7.23 3.12 2.86
N TYR A 36 -8.36 3.55 2.30
CA TYR A 36 -8.50 3.82 0.87
C TYR A 36 -7.40 4.77 0.35
N ASP A 37 -6.91 4.52 -0.86
CA ASP A 37 -5.86 5.31 -1.47
C ASP A 37 -6.26 5.94 -2.81
N PHE A 38 -6.61 7.24 -2.75
CA PHE A 38 -6.91 8.04 -3.93
C PHE A 38 -5.74 8.09 -4.93
N GLY A 39 -4.49 7.96 -4.44
CA GLY A 39 -3.27 7.98 -5.25
C GLY A 39 -2.74 6.61 -5.63
N SER A 40 -3.47 5.53 -5.38
CA SER A 40 -3.04 4.19 -5.80
C SER A 40 -2.88 4.12 -7.33
N VAL A 41 -1.83 3.44 -7.79
CA VAL A 41 -1.67 3.16 -9.23
C VAL A 41 -2.78 2.23 -9.74
N MET A 42 -3.42 1.51 -8.83
CA MET A 42 -4.55 0.63 -9.07
C MET A 42 -5.88 1.38 -9.13
N HIS A 43 -5.88 2.70 -8.94
CA HIS A 43 -7.08 3.51 -9.10
C HIS A 43 -7.30 3.92 -10.56
N TYR A 44 -8.55 3.87 -11.01
CA TYR A 44 -8.96 4.45 -12.29
C TYR A 44 -8.91 5.98 -12.29
N LYS A 45 -8.77 6.56 -13.48
CA LYS A 45 -8.98 8.00 -13.68
C LYS A 45 -10.43 8.37 -13.35
N PRO A 46 -10.68 9.60 -12.88
CA PRO A 46 -12.02 10.03 -12.52
C PRO A 46 -12.92 10.18 -13.73
N ILE A 47 -12.36 10.58 -14.88
CA ILE A 47 -13.03 10.54 -16.18
C ILE A 47 -12.80 9.15 -16.77
N SER A 48 -13.89 8.46 -17.05
CA SER A 48 -13.88 7.14 -17.65
C SER A 48 -14.42 7.21 -19.07
N LYS A 49 -13.77 6.48 -19.99
CA LYS A 49 -14.32 6.24 -21.35
C LYS A 49 -15.68 5.54 -21.33
N PHE A 50 -16.10 5.02 -20.17
CA PHE A 50 -17.37 4.34 -19.95
C PHE A 50 -18.48 5.27 -19.41
N ASN A 51 -18.26 6.59 -19.40
CA ASN A 51 -19.31 7.55 -19.10
C ASN A 51 -20.16 7.86 -20.33
N LYS A 52 -21.48 7.97 -20.11
CA LYS A 52 -22.42 8.45 -21.13
C LYS A 52 -22.19 9.92 -21.48
N ASP A 53 -21.68 10.69 -20.53
CA ASP A 53 -21.32 12.10 -20.68
C ASP A 53 -19.84 12.28 -20.35
N MET A 54 -19.05 12.65 -21.36
CA MET A 54 -17.59 12.82 -21.21
C MET A 54 -17.22 14.03 -20.36
N ASN A 55 -18.16 14.95 -20.09
CA ASN A 55 -17.94 16.13 -19.25
C ASN A 55 -18.22 15.88 -17.76
N LYS A 56 -18.57 14.64 -17.38
CA LYS A 56 -18.83 14.27 -15.97
C LYS A 56 -17.81 13.27 -15.47
N TYR A 57 -17.51 13.34 -14.17
CA TYR A 57 -16.71 12.32 -13.50
C TYR A 57 -17.51 11.03 -13.34
N ALA A 58 -16.87 9.90 -13.64
CA ALA A 58 -17.38 8.56 -13.38
C ALA A 58 -17.15 8.16 -11.92
N ILE A 59 -16.06 8.68 -11.34
CA ILE A 59 -15.69 8.48 -9.94
C ILE A 59 -15.54 9.86 -9.31
N VAL A 60 -16.30 10.11 -8.26
CA VAL A 60 -16.28 11.36 -7.50
C VAL A 60 -15.68 11.08 -6.13
N ALA A 61 -14.64 11.82 -5.77
CA ALA A 61 -14.10 11.78 -4.42
C ALA A 61 -15.07 12.46 -3.46
N LEU A 62 -15.40 11.81 -2.35
CA LEU A 62 -16.21 12.43 -1.28
C LEU A 62 -15.54 13.68 -0.71
N LYS A 63 -14.20 13.67 -0.68
CA LYS A 63 -13.37 14.84 -0.39
C LYS A 63 -12.81 15.36 -1.71
N HIS A 64 -13.35 16.47 -2.19
CA HIS A 64 -13.05 17.00 -3.53
C HIS A 64 -11.56 17.34 -3.75
N ASP A 65 -10.81 17.63 -2.70
CA ASP A 65 -9.37 17.89 -2.78
C ASP A 65 -8.57 16.71 -3.39
N TYR A 66 -9.09 15.48 -3.28
CA TYR A 66 -8.45 14.28 -3.82
C TYR A 66 -8.92 13.91 -5.24
N GLN A 67 -9.84 14.68 -5.83
CA GLN A 67 -10.46 14.35 -7.12
C GLN A 67 -9.42 14.19 -8.24
N ASN A 68 -8.35 14.98 -8.21
CA ASN A 68 -7.30 14.98 -9.22
C ASN A 68 -6.15 14.01 -8.91
N THR A 69 -6.16 13.35 -7.74
CA THR A 69 -5.15 12.35 -7.36
C THR A 69 -5.40 11.01 -8.06
N PHE A 70 -6.65 10.74 -8.40
CA PHE A 70 -7.08 9.51 -9.04
C PHE A 70 -6.40 9.23 -10.38
N GLY A 71 -5.96 7.99 -10.57
CA GLY A 71 -5.51 7.52 -11.87
C GLY A 71 -4.11 7.99 -12.26
N GLN A 72 -3.29 8.40 -11.29
CA GLN A 72 -1.86 8.60 -11.47
C GLN A 72 -1.18 7.32 -12.01
N ARG A 73 -0.08 7.49 -12.75
CA ARG A 73 0.69 6.40 -13.37
C ARG A 73 2.20 6.54 -13.17
N VAL A 74 2.62 7.36 -12.21
CA VAL A 74 4.04 7.55 -11.87
C VAL A 74 4.62 6.26 -11.29
N GLY A 75 3.88 5.60 -10.41
CA GLY A 75 4.29 4.34 -9.82
C GLY A 75 3.40 3.89 -8.67
N PRO A 76 3.71 2.74 -8.05
CA PRO A 76 3.07 2.27 -6.81
C PRO A 76 3.05 3.33 -5.73
N SER A 77 1.92 3.53 -5.07
CA SER A 77 1.87 4.36 -3.88
C SER A 77 2.55 3.67 -2.69
N PHE A 78 2.82 4.43 -1.63
CA PHE A 78 3.30 3.87 -0.36
C PHE A 78 2.36 2.78 0.18
N LYS A 79 1.04 2.96 0.03
CA LYS A 79 0.02 2.01 0.50
C LYS A 79 -0.08 0.78 -0.40
N ASP A 80 0.09 0.93 -1.71
CA ASP A 80 0.15 -0.21 -2.63
C ASP A 80 1.27 -1.19 -2.22
N LEU A 81 2.47 -0.65 -1.96
CA LEU A 81 3.61 -1.43 -1.50
C LEU A 81 3.39 -2.02 -0.10
N LYS A 82 2.73 -1.28 0.78
CA LYS A 82 2.36 -1.77 2.12
C LYS A 82 1.43 -2.98 2.05
N ILE A 83 0.41 -2.96 1.16
CA ILE A 83 -0.47 -4.12 0.94
C ILE A 83 0.35 -5.30 0.41
N ILE A 84 1.19 -5.09 -0.61
CA ILE A 84 2.04 -6.14 -1.19
C ILE A 84 2.93 -6.78 -0.13
N ASN A 85 3.60 -5.98 0.69
CA ASN A 85 4.47 -6.51 1.75
C ASN A 85 3.68 -7.32 2.78
N ARG A 86 2.47 -6.91 3.14
CA ARG A 86 1.62 -7.71 4.04
C ARG A 86 1.15 -9.03 3.43
N ILE A 87 1.04 -9.13 2.11
CA ILE A 87 0.67 -10.38 1.42
C ILE A 87 1.88 -11.31 1.27
N TYR A 88 3.04 -10.76 0.87
CA TYR A 88 4.16 -11.57 0.36
C TYR A 88 5.41 -11.59 1.24
N CYS A 89 5.57 -10.67 2.20
CA CYS A 89 6.67 -10.75 3.16
C CYS A 89 6.26 -11.68 4.31
N THR A 90 6.35 -12.99 4.06
CA THR A 90 6.18 -14.06 5.06
C THR A 90 7.51 -14.78 5.31
N THR A 91 7.60 -15.48 6.42
CA THR A 91 8.79 -16.20 6.94
C THR A 91 9.41 -17.23 5.99
N ASP A 92 8.72 -17.58 4.90
CA ASP A 92 9.12 -18.66 3.99
C ASP A 92 10.01 -18.17 2.82
N TYR A 93 10.21 -16.85 2.68
CA TYR A 93 11.18 -16.27 1.74
C TYR A 93 12.38 -15.74 2.53
N PRO A 94 13.47 -16.52 2.66
CA PRO A 94 14.66 -16.02 3.30
C PRO A 94 15.28 -14.98 2.37
N HIS A 95 15.24 -13.71 2.79
CA HIS A 95 16.19 -12.72 2.33
C HIS A 95 17.56 -13.18 2.83
N HIS A 96 18.22 -14.05 2.07
CA HIS A 96 19.65 -14.30 2.21
C HIS A 96 20.38 -13.00 1.86
N ALA A 97 20.50 -12.12 2.85
CA ALA A 97 21.59 -11.17 2.85
C ALA A 97 22.87 -12.00 2.77
N LEU A 98 23.61 -11.83 1.68
CA LEU A 98 24.91 -12.44 1.46
C LEU A 98 25.80 -12.16 2.67
N ALA A 99 25.96 -13.13 3.57
CA ALA A 99 26.87 -13.05 4.70
C ALA A 99 27.72 -14.33 4.74
N TYR A 100 28.72 -14.35 3.87
CA TYR A 100 29.90 -15.20 3.97
C TYR A 100 30.79 -14.68 5.11
N ARG A 101 30.30 -14.71 6.35
CA ARG A 101 31.09 -14.50 7.57
C ARG A 101 30.60 -15.43 8.66
N SER A 102 31.55 -16.14 9.23
CA SER A 102 31.43 -17.27 10.16
C SER A 102 30.99 -16.89 11.58
N ASP A 103 30.29 -15.78 11.74
CA ASP A 103 29.60 -15.45 12.98
C ASP A 103 28.11 -15.70 12.75
N PRO A 104 27.42 -16.55 13.54
CA PRO A 104 25.98 -16.71 13.38
C PRO A 104 25.32 -15.41 13.85
N ILE A 105 25.21 -14.42 12.96
CA ILE A 105 24.18 -13.42 13.10
C ILE A 105 22.87 -14.17 12.85
N SER A 106 22.32 -14.67 13.94
CA SER A 106 20.94 -15.11 14.01
C SER A 106 20.06 -13.88 13.77
N ILE A 107 19.87 -13.49 12.50
CA ILE A 107 18.72 -12.66 12.14
C ILE A 107 17.51 -13.58 12.16
N ASN A 108 17.10 -13.89 13.38
CA ASN A 108 15.88 -14.61 13.65
C ASN A 108 14.74 -13.59 13.43
N PHE A 109 14.39 -13.33 12.16
CA PHE A 109 13.02 -12.88 11.89
C PHE A 109 12.13 -14.11 11.91
N GLY A 110 12.01 -14.71 13.10
CA GLY A 110 10.82 -15.47 13.43
C GLY A 110 9.67 -14.50 13.46
N CYS A 111 9.10 -14.18 12.30
CA CYS A 111 7.85 -13.43 12.22
C CYS A 111 6.70 -14.43 12.34
N GLU A 112 6.41 -14.86 13.56
CA GLU A 112 5.04 -15.24 13.87
C GLU A 112 4.16 -14.01 13.55
N ILE A 113 3.34 -14.15 12.52
CA ILE A 113 2.69 -13.03 11.86
C ILE A 113 1.64 -12.42 12.79
N LYS A 114 2.02 -11.36 13.49
CA LYS A 114 1.12 -10.26 13.84
C LYS A 114 1.84 -8.98 13.47
N GLU A 115 1.20 -8.19 12.62
CA GLU A 115 1.65 -6.83 12.30
C GLU A 115 1.87 -5.94 13.54
N TYR A 116 1.27 -6.30 14.69
CA TYR A 116 1.53 -5.70 15.99
C TYR A 116 2.91 -6.05 16.60
N GLU A 117 3.50 -7.19 16.22
CA GLU A 117 4.76 -7.72 16.77
C GLU A 117 5.95 -7.53 15.81
N LEU A 118 5.69 -7.28 14.52
CA LEU A 118 6.69 -6.76 13.58
C LEU A 118 7.23 -5.43 14.10
N ASN A 119 8.41 -5.50 14.73
CA ASN A 119 9.03 -4.40 15.44
C ASN A 119 8.23 -3.94 16.69
N GLY A 120 7.32 -4.72 17.28
CA GLY A 120 6.57 -4.33 18.49
C GLY A 120 5.85 -2.98 18.41
N GLY A 121 5.39 -2.57 17.22
CA GLY A 121 4.86 -1.23 16.97
C GLY A 121 5.92 -0.12 16.92
N LYS A 122 7.19 -0.42 16.63
CA LYS A 122 8.26 0.57 16.52
C LYS A 122 8.11 1.47 15.28
N CYS A 123 7.65 0.97 14.12
CA CYS A 123 7.36 1.84 12.99
C CYS A 123 6.16 2.72 13.32
N LYS A 124 6.38 4.03 13.45
CA LYS A 124 5.35 5.02 13.79
C LYS A 124 4.75 5.65 12.53
N ASN A 125 3.71 6.44 12.74
CA ASN A 125 3.13 7.33 11.72
C ASN A 125 2.67 6.63 10.43
N GLY A 126 2.31 5.34 10.52
CA GLY A 126 1.87 4.56 9.37
C GLY A 126 3.00 3.88 8.59
N GLY A 127 4.25 3.96 9.05
CA GLY A 127 5.39 3.20 8.55
C GLY A 127 5.19 1.68 8.60
N TYR A 128 6.07 0.95 7.92
CA TYR A 128 6.13 -0.51 7.98
C TYR A 128 7.57 -1.00 7.82
N PRO A 129 7.91 -2.21 8.31
CA PRO A 129 9.27 -2.75 8.18
C PRO A 129 9.73 -2.78 6.72
N ASN A 130 10.93 -2.28 6.44
CA ASN A 130 11.49 -2.29 5.10
C ASN A 130 11.89 -3.73 4.73
N PRO A 131 11.34 -4.33 3.66
CA PRO A 131 11.71 -5.70 3.26
C PRO A 131 13.12 -5.78 2.66
N LEU A 132 13.75 -4.65 2.31
CA LEU A 132 15.08 -4.60 1.71
C LEU A 132 16.17 -4.20 2.71
N GLU A 133 15.79 -3.55 3.81
CA GLU A 133 16.72 -3.02 4.81
C GLU A 133 16.34 -3.55 6.18
N ASN A 134 17.24 -4.33 6.75
CA ASN A 134 17.05 -4.94 8.06
C ASN A 134 16.90 -3.86 9.15
N CYS A 135 15.95 -4.05 10.06
CA CYS A 135 15.70 -3.20 11.24
C CYS A 135 15.29 -1.74 10.96
N VAL A 136 15.10 -1.32 9.70
CA VAL A 136 14.68 0.03 9.31
C VAL A 136 13.22 0.03 8.84
N CYS A 137 12.47 1.07 9.18
CA CYS A 137 11.11 1.25 8.69
C CYS A 137 11.10 2.02 7.37
N ARG A 138 10.26 1.59 6.44
CA ARG A 138 9.89 2.41 5.29
C ARG A 138 8.81 3.40 5.71
N CYS A 139 9.12 4.69 5.55
CA CYS A 139 8.30 5.78 6.08
C CYS A 139 7.39 6.41 5.03
N PRO A 140 6.16 6.81 5.42
CA PRO A 140 5.31 7.59 4.54
C PRO A 140 5.91 8.98 4.34
N GLU A 141 5.48 9.64 3.27
CA GLU A 141 5.92 11.00 2.93
C GLU A 141 5.75 11.96 4.13
N GLY A 142 6.78 12.77 4.37
CA GLY A 142 6.85 13.68 5.52
C GLY A 142 7.47 13.08 6.79
N TYR A 143 7.76 11.78 6.82
CA TYR A 143 8.39 11.10 7.95
C TYR A 143 9.69 10.40 7.55
N GLY A 144 10.62 10.30 8.49
CA GLY A 144 11.93 9.66 8.30
C GLY A 144 12.51 9.08 9.59
N GLY A 145 13.78 8.70 9.51
CA GLY A 145 14.49 7.94 10.55
C GLY A 145 14.10 6.46 10.60
N ASP A 146 14.85 5.67 11.37
CA ASP A 146 14.73 4.21 11.44
C ASP A 146 13.33 3.72 11.83
N TYR A 147 12.55 4.55 12.51
CA TYR A 147 11.25 4.23 13.06
C TYR A 147 10.12 5.14 12.58
N CYS A 148 10.37 6.00 11.59
CA CYS A 148 9.40 6.98 11.09
C CYS A 148 8.88 7.95 12.16
N THR A 149 9.71 8.24 13.17
CA THR A 149 9.42 9.19 14.24
C THR A 149 9.84 10.61 13.90
N ASP A 150 10.75 10.74 12.94
CA ASP A 150 11.36 12.01 12.60
C ASP A 150 10.57 12.64 11.46
N TYR A 151 10.59 13.97 11.36
CA TYR A 151 9.98 14.68 10.24
C TYR A 151 11.06 14.91 9.19
N GLU A 152 10.89 14.31 8.03
CA GLU A 152 11.73 14.57 6.87
C GLU A 152 10.87 15.22 5.80
N CYS A 153 11.11 16.51 5.58
CA CYS A 153 10.47 17.24 4.51
C CYS A 153 11.25 16.96 3.22
N ASN A 154 10.76 16.03 2.41
CA ASN A 154 11.16 15.94 1.01
C ASN A 154 10.38 17.01 0.24
N CYS A 155 10.81 18.27 0.37
CA CYS A 155 10.30 19.41 -0.40
C CYS A 155 10.59 19.25 -1.89
#